data_AF-A0A7C1A2X4-F1
#
_entry.id   AF-A0A7C1A2X4-F1
#
_cell.length_a   1.000
_cell.length_b   1.000
_cell.length_c   1.000
_cell.angle_alpha   90.00
_cell.angle_beta   90.00
_cell.angle_gamma   90.00
#
_symmetry.space_group_name_H-M   'P 1'
#
loop_
_entity.id
_entity.type
_entity.pdbx_description
1 polymer ?
#
loop_
_entity_poly.entity_id
_entity_poly.type
_entity_poly.pdbx_seq_one_letter_code
_entity_poly.pdbx_strand_id
1 'polypeptide(L)'
;MLRKIVLTGLFAAIAVILSGIYFPVGPTECFPFQHTINAVCGVLLGPWYASIAAIIAGVIRNMLGTGTIFAFPGGVPGALIVGIVHRFWQKDYAVFTEPLGTGPIGASISAFIVAPWIGKGMPFFAFQIAFLVSSIPG
;
A
#
# COMPACT_ATOMS: atom_id res chain seq x y z
N MET A 1 -3.10 20.93 11.28
CA MET A 1 -1.89 20.10 11.14
C MET A 1 -1.88 18.91 12.10
N LEU A 2 -1.98 19.15 13.42
CA LEU A 2 -1.97 18.09 14.44
C LEU A 2 -2.96 16.94 14.17
N ARG A 3 -4.22 17.26 13.83
CA ARG A 3 -5.23 16.25 13.48
C ARG A 3 -4.78 15.28 12.37
N LYS A 4 -4.12 15.78 11.32
CA LYS A 4 -3.65 14.93 10.21
C LYS A 4 -2.53 13.99 10.66
N ILE A 5 -1.63 14.48 11.52
CA ILE A 5 -0.55 13.66 12.09
C ILE A 5 -1.13 12.53 12.95
N VAL A 6 -2.07 12.87 13.84
CA VAL A 6 -2.74 11.88 14.71
C VAL A 6 -3.47 10.82 13.87
N LEU A 7 -4.24 11.25 12.86
CA LEU A 7 -4.93 10.32 11.96
C LEU A 7 -3.96 9.47 11.14
N THR A 8 -2.84 10.02 10.70
CA THR A 8 -1.79 9.27 9.99
C THR A 8 -1.25 8.13 10.86
N GLY A 9 -0.91 8.44 12.12
CA GLY A 9 -0.46 7.44 13.09
C GLY A 9 -1.54 6.40 13.39
N LEU A 10 -2.81 6.83 13.54
CA LEU A 10 -3.94 5.94 13.75
C LEU A 10 -4.13 4.96 12.58
N PHE A 11 -4.15 5.45 11.34
CA PHE A 11 -4.29 4.59 10.16
C PHE A 11 -3.11 3.64 10.00
N ALA A 12 -1.89 4.08 10.29
CA ALA A 12 -0.72 3.20 10.30
C ALA A 12 -0.87 2.10 11.36
N ALA A 13 -1.34 2.42 12.57
CA ALA A 13 -1.58 1.44 13.62
C ALA A 13 -2.68 0.44 13.26
N ILE A 14 -3.80 0.91 12.68
CA ILE A 14 -4.87 0.03 12.19
C ILE A 14 -4.33 -0.91 11.11
N ALA A 15 -3.50 -0.42 10.20
CA ALA A 15 -2.89 -1.25 9.15
C ALA A 15 -2.00 -2.34 9.72
N VAL A 16 -1.20 -2.02 10.74
CA VAL A 16 -0.37 -3.01 11.44
C VAL A 16 -1.23 -4.05 12.15
N ILE A 17 -2.27 -3.64 12.88
CA ILE A 17 -3.16 -4.54 13.63
C ILE A 17 -3.90 -5.48 12.68
N LEU A 18 -4.43 -4.96 11.57
CA LEU A 18 -5.16 -5.75 10.58
C LEU A 18 -4.24 -6.61 9.69
N SER A 19 -2.93 -6.47 9.81
CA SER A 19 -1.96 -7.32 9.08
C SER A 19 -1.87 -8.74 9.62
N GLY A 20 -2.67 -9.11 10.64
CA GLY A 20 -2.86 -10.51 11.03
C GLY A 20 -3.56 -11.36 9.96
N ILE A 21 -4.25 -10.74 9.00
CA ILE A 21 -4.86 -11.41 7.85
C ILE A 21 -4.03 -11.09 6.62
N TYR A 22 -3.20 -12.04 6.19
CA TYR A 22 -2.35 -11.91 5.03
C TYR A 22 -2.29 -13.21 4.24
N PHE A 23 -1.95 -13.09 2.95
CA PHE A 23 -1.82 -14.22 2.05
C PHE A 23 -0.41 -14.25 1.46
N PRO A 24 0.38 -15.29 1.73
CA PRO A 24 1.72 -15.40 1.17
C PRO A 24 1.64 -15.72 -0.33
N VAL A 25 2.26 -14.88 -1.15
CA VAL A 25 2.36 -15.07 -2.61
C VAL A 25 3.81 -14.82 -3.03
N GLY A 26 4.54 -15.92 -3.29
CA GLY A 26 5.95 -15.85 -3.65
C GLY A 26 6.77 -15.15 -2.55
N PRO A 27 7.56 -14.11 -2.88
CA PRO A 27 8.34 -13.36 -1.90
C PRO A 27 7.55 -12.22 -1.23
N THR A 28 6.23 -12.13 -1.45
CA THR A 28 5.38 -11.04 -0.97
C THR A 28 4.30 -11.53 -0.02
N GLU A 29 3.92 -10.67 0.92
CA GLU A 29 2.79 -10.87 1.81
C GLU A 29 1.68 -9.90 1.39
N CYS A 30 0.57 -10.44 0.91
CA CYS A 30 -0.57 -9.67 0.42
C CYS A 30 -1.50 -9.31 1.60
N PHE A 31 -1.72 -8.02 1.81
CA PHE A 31 -2.55 -7.50 2.93
C PHE A 31 -3.75 -6.72 2.39
N PRO A 32 -4.93 -7.34 2.19
CA PRO A 32 -6.10 -6.66 1.65
C PRO A 32 -6.49 -5.42 2.47
N PHE A 33 -6.50 -5.54 3.80
CA PHE A 33 -6.84 -4.42 4.69
C PHE A 33 -5.85 -3.25 4.62
N GLN A 34 -4.59 -3.48 4.21
CA GLN A 34 -3.65 -2.38 3.95
C GLN A 34 -4.15 -1.52 2.78
N HIS A 35 -4.67 -2.14 1.71
CA HIS A 35 -5.18 -1.43 0.54
C HIS A 35 -6.45 -0.67 0.86
N THR A 36 -7.36 -1.25 1.65
CA THR A 36 -8.53 -0.53 2.20
C THR A 36 -8.09 0.74 2.93
N ILE A 37 -7.09 0.62 3.80
CA ILE A 37 -6.58 1.74 4.58
C ILE A 37 -5.90 2.77 3.69
N ASN A 38 -5.13 2.35 2.68
CA ASN A 38 -4.53 3.26 1.71
C ASN A 38 -5.60 4.08 0.98
N ALA A 39 -6.68 3.43 0.55
CA ALA A 39 -7.79 4.08 -0.15
C ALA A 39 -8.49 5.10 0.75
N VAL A 40 -8.90 4.71 1.96
CA VAL A 40 -9.56 5.60 2.92
C VAL A 40 -8.63 6.75 3.34
N CYS A 41 -7.37 6.45 3.64
CA CYS A 41 -6.38 7.42 4.08
C CYS A 41 -6.04 8.41 2.95
N GLY A 42 -5.98 7.94 1.70
CA GLY A 42 -5.77 8.78 0.51
C GLY A 42 -6.85 9.84 0.35
N VAL A 43 -8.13 9.46 0.50
CA VAL A 43 -9.26 10.41 0.46
C VAL A 43 -9.23 11.37 1.64
N LEU A 44 -9.08 10.86 2.86
CA LEU A 44 -9.23 11.67 4.08
C LEU A 44 -8.05 12.58 4.39
N LEU A 45 -6.81 12.12 4.15
CA LEU A 45 -5.59 12.84 4.54
C LEU A 45 -4.84 13.45 3.35
N GLY A 46 -5.14 12.98 2.14
CA GLY A 46 -4.46 13.38 0.92
C GLY A 46 -3.15 12.61 0.69
N PRO A 47 -2.46 12.91 -0.43
CA PRO A 47 -1.40 12.04 -0.97
C PRO A 47 -0.22 11.84 -0.03
N TRP A 48 0.22 12.91 0.64
CA TRP A 48 1.43 12.88 1.47
C TRP A 48 1.23 12.13 2.79
N TYR A 49 0.18 12.48 3.54
CA TYR A 49 -0.09 11.84 4.81
C TYR A 49 -0.49 10.37 4.63
N ALA A 50 -1.23 10.03 3.56
CA ALA A 50 -1.54 8.65 3.24
C ALA A 50 -0.29 7.82 2.89
N SER A 51 0.62 8.37 2.09
CA SER A 51 1.90 7.74 1.79
C SER A 51 2.75 7.52 3.05
N ILE A 52 2.79 8.52 3.94
CA ILE A 52 3.50 8.39 5.23
C ILE A 52 2.88 7.28 6.09
N ALA A 53 1.54 7.18 6.15
CA ALA A 53 0.87 6.09 6.88
C ALA A 53 1.28 4.71 6.34
N ALA A 54 1.31 4.56 5.01
CA ALA A 54 1.74 3.31 4.36
C ALA A 54 3.22 2.99 4.64
N ILE A 55 4.10 3.99 4.66
CA ILE A 55 5.52 3.83 5.02
C ILE A 55 5.66 3.37 6.48
N ILE A 56 4.98 4.05 7.41
CA ILE A 56 5.04 3.70 8.85
C ILE A 56 4.56 2.26 9.06
N ALA A 57 3.42 1.89 8.47
CA ALA A 57 2.91 0.53 8.53
C ALA A 57 3.90 -0.48 7.91
N GLY A 58 4.51 -0.15 6.77
CA GLY A 58 5.55 -0.95 6.13
C GLY A 58 6.76 -1.18 7.03
N VAL A 59 7.29 -0.12 7.66
CA VAL A 59 8.42 -0.20 8.59
C VAL A 59 8.09 -1.10 9.77
N ILE A 60 6.97 -0.85 10.46
CA ILE A 60 6.59 -1.60 11.66
C ILE A 60 6.41 -3.09 11.31
N ARG A 61 5.75 -3.42 10.21
CA ARG A 61 5.53 -4.83 9.80
C ARG A 61 6.83 -5.54 9.44
N ASN A 62 7.75 -4.87 8.77
CA ASN A 62 9.07 -5.45 8.49
C ASN A 62 9.86 -5.67 9.78
N MET A 63 9.79 -4.75 10.75
CA MET A 63 10.42 -4.93 12.07
C MET A 63 9.81 -6.08 12.88
N LEU A 64 8.49 -6.27 12.78
CA LEU A 64 7.77 -7.37 13.42
C LEU A 64 7.91 -8.72 12.69
N GLY A 65 8.58 -8.74 11.53
CA GLY A 65 8.72 -9.94 10.70
C GLY A 65 7.43 -10.41 10.03
N THR A 66 6.36 -9.61 10.07
CA THR A 66 5.09 -9.92 9.41
C THR A 66 5.03 -9.40 7.98
N GLY A 67 5.81 -8.37 7.65
CA GLY A 67 5.87 -7.77 6.32
C GLY A 67 7.15 -8.07 5.56
N THR A 68 7.14 -7.74 4.27
CA THR A 68 8.30 -7.82 3.37
C THR A 68 8.67 -6.45 2.85
N ILE A 69 9.85 -6.33 2.23
CA ILE A 69 10.28 -5.09 1.59
C ILE A 69 9.36 -4.67 0.42
N PHE A 70 8.58 -5.60 -0.11
CA PHE A 70 7.57 -5.32 -1.13
C PHE A 70 6.34 -4.58 -0.60
N ALA A 71 6.18 -4.48 0.73
CA ALA A 71 5.12 -3.69 1.34
C ALA A 71 5.23 -2.18 1.02
N PHE A 72 6.43 -1.66 0.77
CA PHE A 72 6.65 -0.25 0.40
C PHE A 72 6.15 0.06 -1.02
N PRO A 73 6.65 -0.61 -2.08
CA PRO A 73 6.15 -0.37 -3.43
C PRO A 73 4.69 -0.80 -3.60
N GLY A 74 4.18 -1.76 -2.82
CA GLY A 74 2.74 -2.05 -2.81
C GLY A 74 1.91 -0.93 -2.20
N GLY A 75 2.27 -0.45 -1.00
CA GLY A 75 1.42 0.48 -0.25
C GLY A 75 1.52 1.94 -0.67
N VAL A 76 2.74 2.46 -0.91
CA VAL A 76 2.97 3.89 -1.13
C VAL A 76 2.31 4.40 -2.42
N PRO A 77 2.51 3.75 -3.58
CA PRO A 77 1.88 4.19 -4.83
C PRO A 77 0.35 4.14 -4.77
N GLY A 78 -0.24 3.11 -4.16
CA GLY A 78 -1.69 2.99 -3.98
C GLY A 78 -2.28 4.18 -3.21
N ALA A 79 -1.73 4.45 -2.02
CA ALA A 79 -2.14 5.59 -1.20
C ALA A 79 -1.93 6.95 -1.90
N LEU A 80 -0.82 7.08 -2.63
CA LEU A 80 -0.47 8.29 -3.35
C LEU A 80 -1.44 8.58 -4.50
N ILE A 81 -1.76 7.59 -5.33
CA ILE A 81 -2.70 7.75 -6.45
C ILE A 81 -4.08 8.17 -5.93
N VAL A 82 -4.61 7.50 -4.91
CA VAL A 82 -5.92 7.86 -4.36
C VAL A 82 -5.93 9.30 -3.85
N GLY A 83 -4.88 9.70 -3.12
CA GLY A 83 -4.77 11.08 -2.63
C GLY A 83 -4.63 12.12 -3.75
N ILE A 84 -3.93 11.80 -4.83
CA ILE A 84 -3.80 12.68 -6.00
C ILE A 84 -5.15 12.81 -6.71
N VAL A 85 -5.80 11.69 -7.04
CA VAL A 85 -7.09 11.68 -7.74
C VAL A 85 -8.15 12.41 -6.92
N HIS A 86 -8.22 12.13 -5.61
CA HIS A 86 -9.15 12.82 -4.71
C HIS A 86 -8.88 14.33 -4.66
N ARG A 87 -7.60 14.76 -4.69
CA ARG A 87 -7.26 16.19 -4.69
C ARG A 87 -7.76 16.91 -5.94
N PHE A 88 -7.78 16.24 -7.09
CA PHE A 88 -8.24 16.83 -8.36
C PHE A 88 -9.76 16.77 -8.53
N TRP A 89 -10.39 15.64 -8.22
CA TRP A 89 -11.83 15.46 -8.45
C TRP A 89 -12.71 15.73 -7.24
N GLN A 90 -12.16 15.71 -6.02
CA GLN A 90 -12.90 15.91 -4.77
C GLN A 90 -14.12 15.00 -4.64
N LYS A 91 -13.99 13.75 -5.11
CA LYS A 91 -15.02 12.71 -5.03
C LYS A 91 -14.49 11.52 -4.26
N ASP A 92 -15.28 11.02 -3.33
CA ASP A 92 -14.94 9.86 -2.50
C ASP A 92 -14.71 8.60 -3.35
N TYR A 93 -15.28 8.51 -4.56
CA TYR A 93 -15.02 7.44 -5.53
C TYR A 93 -13.54 7.33 -5.96
N ALA A 94 -12.69 8.30 -5.60
CA ALA A 94 -11.24 8.18 -5.74
C ALA A 94 -10.66 6.94 -5.01
N VAL A 95 -11.34 6.39 -3.99
CA VAL A 95 -10.92 5.14 -3.32
C VAL A 95 -10.67 4.00 -4.31
N PHE A 96 -11.46 3.89 -5.39
CA PHE A 96 -11.33 2.83 -6.40
C PHE A 96 -10.07 2.93 -7.26
N THR A 97 -9.26 3.98 -7.08
CA THR A 97 -8.01 4.16 -7.80
C THR A 97 -6.79 3.57 -7.10
N GLU A 98 -6.93 3.01 -5.88
CA GLU A 98 -5.84 2.34 -5.16
C GLU A 98 -5.19 1.24 -6.01
N PRO A 99 -5.96 0.33 -6.67
CA PRO A 99 -5.38 -0.72 -7.50
C PRO A 99 -4.57 -0.19 -8.69
N LEU A 100 -4.85 1.02 -9.16
CA LEU A 100 -4.07 1.66 -10.25
C LEU A 100 -2.68 2.11 -9.77
N GLY A 101 -2.53 2.45 -8.49
CA GLY A 101 -1.23 2.71 -7.89
C GLY A 101 -0.51 1.42 -7.56
N THR A 102 -1.20 0.50 -6.89
CA THR A 102 -0.60 -0.74 -6.39
C THR A 102 -0.20 -1.69 -7.51
N GLY A 103 -1.12 -2.01 -8.43
CA GLY A 103 -0.88 -2.99 -9.48
C GLY A 103 0.16 -2.49 -10.50
N PRO A 104 -0.18 -1.53 -11.37
CA PRO A 104 0.73 -1.02 -12.39
C PRO A 104 2.05 -0.45 -11.84
N ILE A 105 1.98 0.50 -10.90
CA ILE A 105 3.18 1.21 -10.43
C ILE A 105 3.91 0.39 -9.37
N GLY A 106 3.19 -0.08 -8.36
CA GLY A 106 3.77 -0.85 -7.27
C GLY A 106 4.39 -2.17 -7.71
N ALA A 107 3.72 -2.92 -8.61
CA ALA A 107 4.31 -4.15 -9.15
C ALA A 107 5.50 -3.85 -10.06
N SER A 108 5.48 -2.76 -10.84
CA SER A 108 6.64 -2.37 -11.68
C SER A 108 7.86 -2.03 -10.83
N ILE A 109 7.69 -1.23 -9.77
CA ILE A 109 8.79 -0.91 -8.84
C ILE A 109 9.28 -2.20 -8.16
N SER A 110 8.36 -3.08 -7.75
CA SER A 110 8.72 -4.35 -7.13
C SER A 110 9.53 -5.25 -8.06
N ALA A 111 9.10 -5.40 -9.31
CA ALA A 111 9.70 -6.31 -10.27
C ALA A 111 11.02 -5.80 -10.86
N PHE A 112 11.11 -4.51 -11.17
CA PHE A 112 12.25 -3.96 -11.91
C PHE A 112 13.29 -3.26 -11.04
N ILE A 113 12.95 -2.89 -9.80
CA ILE A 113 13.86 -2.16 -8.90
C ILE A 113 14.14 -2.99 -7.65
N VAL A 114 13.10 -3.35 -6.89
CA VAL A 114 13.28 -3.98 -5.57
C VAL A 114 13.78 -5.42 -5.72
N ALA A 115 13.15 -6.23 -6.56
CA ALA A 115 13.50 -7.64 -6.74
C ALA A 115 14.95 -7.85 -7.23
N PRO A 116 15.47 -7.12 -8.24
CA PRO A 116 16.86 -7.21 -8.64
C PRO A 116 17.83 -6.76 -7.55
N TRP A 117 17.44 -5.77 -6.73
CA TRP A 117 18.29 -5.25 -5.67
C TRP A 117 18.45 -6.23 -4.50
N ILE A 118 17.40 -6.97 -4.14
CA ILE A 118 17.44 -7.93 -3.02
C ILE A 118 17.76 -9.37 -3.46
N GLY A 119 17.89 -9.63 -4.76
CA GLY A 119 18.15 -10.96 -5.31
C GLY A 119 17.02 -11.98 -5.11
N LYS A 120 15.82 -11.52 -4.75
CA LYS A 120 14.62 -12.33 -4.49
C LYS A 120 13.44 -11.66 -5.19
N GLY A 121 12.69 -12.41 -5.99
CA GLY A 121 11.60 -11.85 -6.78
C GLY A 121 10.75 -12.90 -7.46
N MET A 122 9.73 -12.43 -8.16
CA MET A 122 8.90 -13.20 -9.08
C MET A 122 8.72 -12.42 -10.39
N PRO A 123 8.23 -13.06 -11.47
CA PRO A 123 7.97 -12.35 -12.72
C PRO A 123 7.05 -11.14 -12.52
N PHE A 124 7.21 -10.11 -13.36
CA PHE A 124 6.41 -8.88 -13.29
C PHE A 124 4.90 -9.15 -13.21
N PHE A 125 4.37 -10.01 -14.09
CA PHE A 125 2.96 -10.37 -14.08
C PHE A 125 2.53 -11.10 -12.80
N ALA A 126 3.43 -11.85 -12.17
CA ALA A 126 3.14 -12.49 -10.88
C ALA A 126 3.03 -11.45 -9.75
N PHE A 127 3.91 -10.44 -9.71
CA PHE A 127 3.75 -9.30 -8.80
C PHE A 127 2.45 -8.55 -9.06
N GLN A 128 2.13 -8.28 -10.32
CA GLN A 128 0.95 -7.53 -10.70
C GLN A 128 -0.34 -8.26 -10.29
N ILE A 129 -0.42 -9.56 -10.54
CA ILE A 129 -1.56 -10.39 -10.12
C ILE A 129 -1.64 -10.44 -8.59
N ALA A 130 -0.55 -10.72 -7.90
CA ALA A 130 -0.53 -10.81 -6.43
C ALA A 130 -1.03 -9.50 -5.79
N PHE A 131 -0.53 -8.36 -6.27
CA PHE A 131 -0.89 -7.06 -5.75
C PHE A 131 -2.34 -6.70 -6.07
N LEU A 132 -2.83 -7.00 -7.27
CA LEU A 132 -4.23 -6.73 -7.64
C LEU A 132 -5.22 -7.65 -6.92
N VAL A 133 -4.90 -8.93 -6.72
CA VAL A 133 -5.73 -9.86 -5.94
C VAL A 133 -5.83 -9.41 -4.48
N SER A 134 -4.80 -8.75 -3.96
CA SER A 134 -4.82 -8.13 -2.62
C SER A 134 -5.61 -6.81 -2.61
N SER A 135 -5.39 -5.97 -3.62
CA SER A 135 -5.86 -4.58 -3.66
C SER A 135 -7.31 -4.43 -4.12
N ILE A 136 -7.81 -5.27 -5.03
CA ILE A 136 -9.19 -5.16 -5.53
C ILE A 136 -10.25 -5.48 -4.44
N PRO A 137 -10.07 -6.52 -3.60
CA PRO A 137 -11.01 -6.79 -2.50
C PRO A 137 -10.86 -5.85 -1.30
N GLY A 138 -9.71 -5.16 -1.19
CA GLY A 138 -9.40 -4.24 -0.10
C GLY A 138 -9.98 -2.86 -0.35
#